data_AF-A0A3M1JHF1-F1
#
_entry.id   AF-A0A3M1JHF1-F1
#
_cell.length_a   1.000
_cell.length_b   1.000
_cell.length_c   1.000
_cell.angle_alpha   90.00
_cell.angle_beta   90.00
_cell.angle_gamma   90.00
#
_symmetry.space_group_name_H-M   'P 1'
#
loop_
_entity.id
_entity.type
_entity.pdbx_description
1 polymer ?
#
loop_
_entity_poly.entity_id
_entity_poly.type
_entity_poly.pdbx_seq_one_letter_code
_entity_poly.pdbx_strand_id
1 'polypeptide(L)'
;MADERPIVIKKVKKVSGGHHGGAWKVAYADFVTAMMAFFMLLWLLNVSDEVTLQGLADYFTPTNASMSNSSGAGDILAGTALEDAGASRSGSVSVSLPQSSANPNADDAEETAGGPGDSDALQVVEDTSWQQKVVTREELAFARVEEALKTAIQETPDLAKHEDQIVFEQTPEGLRIQLVDKDRRSMFKRGSADMYGFAERLLETVGRV
;
A
#
# COMPACT_ATOMS: atom_id res chain seq x y z
N MET A 1 48.42 89.01 9.23
CA MET A 1 47.90 87.95 8.33
C MET A 1 47.27 86.89 9.23
N ALA A 2 45.99 86.60 9.04
CA ALA A 2 45.21 85.74 9.93
C ALA A 2 45.57 84.26 9.71
N ASP A 3 45.76 83.54 10.81
CA ASP A 3 46.11 82.11 10.86
C ASP A 3 44.84 81.27 10.67
N GLU A 4 44.54 80.95 9.40
CA GLU A 4 43.36 80.16 9.02
C GLU A 4 43.70 78.67 9.13
N ARG A 5 43.49 78.10 10.33
CA ARG A 5 43.71 76.68 10.57
C ARG A 5 42.51 75.88 10.03
N PRO A 6 42.71 74.86 9.19
CA PRO A 6 41.60 74.10 8.63
C PRO A 6 40.89 73.29 9.72
N ILE A 7 39.60 73.56 9.92
CA ILE A 7 38.74 72.82 10.85
C ILE A 7 38.38 71.47 10.22
N VAL A 8 38.94 70.39 10.75
CA VAL A 8 38.63 69.02 10.30
C VAL A 8 37.50 68.45 11.14
N ILE A 9 36.30 68.37 10.57
CA ILE A 9 35.14 67.73 11.22
C ILE A 9 35.12 66.24 10.87
N LYS A 10 35.53 65.38 11.80
CA LYS A 10 35.41 63.91 11.66
C LYS A 10 33.99 63.46 12.03
N LYS A 11 33.08 63.42 11.06
CA LYS A 11 31.74 62.83 11.23
C LYS A 11 31.84 61.31 11.22
N VAL A 12 31.80 60.68 12.40
CA VAL A 12 31.70 59.22 12.51
C VAL A 12 30.23 58.83 12.38
N LYS A 13 29.81 58.33 11.21
CA LYS A 13 28.50 57.70 11.06
C LYS A 13 28.54 56.35 11.78
N LYS A 14 28.01 56.27 13.01
CA LYS A 14 27.63 54.99 13.61
C LYS A 14 26.43 54.45 12.85
N VAL A 15 26.69 53.69 11.80
CA VAL A 15 25.68 52.84 11.19
C VAL A 15 25.54 51.66 12.14
N SER A 16 24.43 51.58 12.88
CA SER A 16 24.05 50.35 13.57
C SER A 16 23.88 49.31 12.48
N GLY A 17 24.85 48.40 12.34
CA GLY A 17 24.75 47.29 11.40
C GLY A 17 23.44 46.57 11.68
N GLY A 18 22.52 46.59 10.72
CA GLY A 18 21.31 45.81 10.85
C GLY A 18 21.68 44.33 10.94
N HIS A 19 20.75 43.52 11.42
CA HIS A 19 20.91 42.10 11.75
C HIS A 19 21.20 41.20 10.51
N HIS A 20 22.21 41.52 9.70
CA HIS A 20 22.48 40.93 8.39
C HIS A 20 23.40 39.71 8.49
N GLY A 21 23.90 39.38 9.70
CA GLY A 21 24.79 38.25 9.93
C GLY A 21 24.10 36.89 10.09
N GLY A 22 22.76 36.83 9.98
CA GLY A 22 21.98 35.61 10.15
C GLY A 22 21.59 34.90 8.84
N ALA A 23 21.47 35.64 7.73
CA ALA A 23 20.92 35.12 6.47
C ALA A 23 21.73 33.94 5.89
N TRP A 24 23.07 33.99 5.97
CA TRP A 24 23.93 32.91 5.49
C TRP A 24 23.81 31.62 6.32
N LYS A 25 23.48 31.72 7.61
CA LYS A 25 23.26 30.57 8.49
C LYS A 25 21.93 29.88 8.18
N VAL A 26 20.92 30.64 7.77
CA VAL A 26 19.63 30.09 7.33
C VAL A 26 19.83 29.29 6.04
N ALA A 27 20.60 29.82 5.08
CA ALA A 27 20.95 29.09 3.87
C ALA A 27 21.77 27.82 4.16
N TYR A 28 22.71 27.87 5.10
CA TYR A 28 23.47 26.69 5.52
C TYR A 28 22.60 25.66 6.24
N ALA A 29 21.70 26.10 7.13
CA ALA A 29 20.77 25.21 7.81
C ALA A 29 19.88 24.47 6.81
N ASP A 30 19.31 25.20 5.85
CA ASP A 30 18.45 24.64 4.80
C ASP A 30 19.20 23.57 3.97
N PHE A 31 20.44 23.87 3.57
CA PHE A 31 21.29 22.92 2.85
C PHE A 31 21.55 21.62 3.63
N VAL A 32 21.83 21.72 4.93
CA VAL A 32 22.04 20.53 5.78
C VAL A 32 20.75 19.74 5.96
N THR A 33 19.60 20.39 6.11
CA THR A 33 18.29 19.69 6.19
C THR A 33 17.94 19.01 4.88
N ALA A 34 18.22 19.62 3.72
CA ALA A 34 18.03 18.98 2.43
C ALA A 34 18.88 17.71 2.30
N MET A 35 20.15 17.76 2.74
CA MET A 35 21.03 16.59 2.75
C MET A 35 20.59 15.53 3.77
N MET A 36 20.10 15.92 4.94
CA MET A 36 19.54 15.01 5.94
C MET A 36 18.31 14.26 5.41
N ALA A 37 17.40 14.99 4.74
CA ALA A 37 16.22 14.40 4.13
C ALA A 37 16.60 13.43 3.00
N PHE A 38 17.56 13.81 2.16
CA PHE A 38 18.08 12.94 1.11
C PHE A 38 18.76 11.68 1.67
N PHE A 39 19.50 11.82 2.78
CA PHE A 39 20.08 10.68 3.48
C PHE A 39 19.00 9.76 4.06
N MET A 40 17.96 10.30 4.71
CA MET A 40 16.86 9.48 5.22
C MET A 40 16.09 8.77 4.10
N LEU A 41 15.95 9.39 2.92
CA LEU A 41 15.37 8.77 1.74
C LEU A 41 16.24 7.59 1.25
N LEU A 42 17.53 7.81 0.97
CA LEU A 42 18.44 6.75 0.54
C LEU A 42 18.58 5.63 1.58
N TRP A 43 18.55 6.01 2.86
CA TRP A 43 18.57 5.07 3.97
C TRP A 43 17.30 4.21 3.98
N LEU A 44 16.12 4.80 3.76
CA LEU A 44 14.89 4.05 3.58
C LEU A 44 14.96 3.12 2.36
N LEU A 45 15.52 3.57 1.24
CA LEU A 45 15.65 2.74 0.03
C LEU A 45 16.57 1.54 0.23
N ASN A 46 17.58 1.62 1.10
CA ASN A 46 18.50 0.52 1.37
C ASN A 46 17.90 -0.53 2.34
N VAL A 47 17.09 -0.08 3.31
CA VAL A 47 16.49 -0.96 4.33
C VAL A 47 15.12 -1.52 3.95
N SER A 48 14.50 -1.02 2.88
CA SER A 48 13.17 -1.44 2.42
C SER A 48 13.28 -2.41 1.24
N ASP A 49 12.44 -3.44 1.23
CA ASP A 49 12.38 -4.41 0.14
C ASP A 49 11.81 -3.77 -1.14
N GLU A 50 12.39 -4.12 -2.30
CA GLU A 50 12.02 -3.58 -3.62
C GLU A 50 10.51 -3.74 -3.92
N VAL A 51 9.91 -4.80 -3.41
CA VAL A 51 8.47 -5.11 -3.56
C VAL A 51 7.60 -4.06 -2.86
N THR A 52 7.98 -3.61 -1.66
CA THR A 52 7.24 -2.59 -0.91
C THR A 52 7.37 -1.21 -1.57
N LEU A 53 8.53 -0.94 -2.16
CA LEU A 53 8.83 0.25 -2.94
C LEU A 53 7.99 0.33 -4.22
N GLN A 54 7.82 -0.81 -4.90
CA GLN A 54 7.00 -0.90 -6.10
C GLN A 54 5.51 -0.72 -5.79
N GLY A 55 5.00 -1.34 -4.73
CA GLY A 55 3.61 -1.12 -4.28
C GLY A 55 3.32 0.33 -3.87
N LEU A 56 4.32 1.03 -3.31
CA LEU A 56 4.20 2.46 -3.00
C LEU A 56 4.27 3.34 -4.26
N ALA A 57 5.11 2.97 -5.25
CA ALA A 57 5.20 3.66 -6.52
C ALA A 57 3.86 3.62 -7.26
N ASP A 58 3.20 2.46 -7.30
CA ASP A 58 1.89 2.30 -7.93
C ASP A 58 0.81 3.19 -7.28
N TYR A 59 0.90 3.44 -5.97
CA TYR A 59 0.01 4.36 -5.25
C TYR A 59 0.22 5.84 -5.63
N PHE A 60 1.46 6.25 -5.87
CA PHE A 60 1.81 7.62 -6.26
C PHE A 60 1.80 7.87 -7.77
N THR A 61 1.73 6.80 -8.58
CA THR A 61 1.47 6.88 -10.01
C THR A 61 0.10 6.30 -10.38
N PRO A 62 -1.03 6.86 -9.88
CA PRO A 62 -2.33 6.53 -10.42
C PRO A 62 -2.41 7.18 -11.80
N THR A 63 -1.88 6.48 -12.82
CA THR A 63 -2.03 6.79 -14.23
C THR A 63 -2.09 8.30 -14.55
N ASN A 64 -0.95 8.92 -14.82
CA ASN A 64 -0.91 10.13 -15.65
C ASN A 64 -1.41 9.88 -17.10
N ALA A 65 -2.12 8.78 -17.34
CA ALA A 65 -2.80 8.43 -18.58
C ALA A 65 -3.96 9.38 -18.95
N SER A 66 -4.32 10.33 -18.09
CA SER A 66 -5.33 11.36 -18.41
C SER A 66 -4.74 12.66 -18.97
N MET A 67 -3.41 12.81 -19.05
CA MET A 67 -2.76 14.00 -19.62
C MET A 67 -1.82 13.71 -20.80
N SER A 68 -1.78 12.47 -21.31
CA SER A 68 -1.18 12.18 -22.63
C SER A 68 -2.19 12.27 -23.79
N ASN A 69 -3.43 12.72 -23.55
CA ASN A 69 -4.40 13.09 -24.60
C ASN A 69 -4.02 14.39 -25.36
N SER A 70 -2.74 14.78 -25.36
CA SER A 70 -2.21 15.78 -26.29
C SER A 70 -1.52 15.09 -27.46
N SER A 71 -2.33 14.65 -28.41
CA SER A 71 -2.17 14.91 -29.85
C SER A 71 -2.95 13.84 -30.60
N GLY A 72 -4.06 14.26 -31.22
CA GLY A 72 -4.92 13.39 -32.00
C GLY A 72 -4.15 12.71 -33.12
N ALA A 73 -3.95 11.41 -32.99
CA ALA A 73 -3.81 10.44 -34.08
C ALA A 73 -3.62 9.06 -33.44
N GLY A 74 -4.67 8.23 -33.42
CA GLY A 74 -4.50 6.80 -33.14
C GLY A 74 -5.25 6.24 -31.94
N ASP A 75 -6.45 6.75 -31.64
CA ASP A 75 -7.39 6.03 -30.79
C ASP A 75 -8.45 5.31 -31.65
N ILE A 76 -8.91 4.16 -31.16
CA ILE A 76 -9.81 3.13 -31.73
C ILE A 76 -11.18 3.62 -32.25
N LEU A 77 -11.39 4.94 -32.31
CA LEU A 77 -12.56 5.65 -32.81
C LEU A 77 -12.25 6.49 -34.07
N ALA A 78 -11.18 6.17 -34.81
CA ALA A 78 -10.92 6.70 -36.14
C ALA A 78 -12.02 6.22 -37.11
N GLY A 79 -13.12 6.98 -37.15
CA GLY A 79 -14.31 6.70 -37.94
C GLY A 79 -13.95 6.38 -39.39
N THR A 80 -14.12 5.13 -39.78
CA THR A 80 -14.23 4.76 -41.18
C THR A 80 -15.52 5.38 -41.69
N ALA A 81 -15.38 6.27 -42.66
CA ALA A 81 -16.49 6.92 -43.33
C ALA A 81 -17.55 5.89 -43.76
N LEU A 82 -18.79 6.27 -43.48
CA LEU A 82 -20.03 5.61 -43.84
C LEU A 82 -20.14 5.45 -45.37
N GLU A 83 -19.95 4.26 -45.93
CA GLU A 83 -20.65 3.85 -47.17
C GLU A 83 -20.66 2.33 -47.41
N ASP A 84 -21.89 1.85 -47.67
CA ASP A 84 -22.37 0.71 -48.45
C ASP A 84 -22.44 -0.75 -47.92
N ALA A 85 -23.68 -1.25 -48.05
CA ALA A 85 -24.21 -2.62 -48.12
C ALA A 85 -23.80 -3.72 -47.10
N GLY A 86 -24.64 -3.83 -46.05
CA GLY A 86 -25.25 -5.12 -45.67
C GLY A 86 -24.35 -6.20 -45.05
N ALA A 87 -24.08 -6.10 -43.74
CA ALA A 87 -23.75 -7.28 -42.93
C ALA A 87 -24.17 -7.06 -41.47
N SER A 88 -25.29 -7.68 -41.07
CA SER A 88 -25.69 -7.82 -39.68
C SER A 88 -24.64 -8.63 -38.92
N ARG A 89 -23.81 -7.96 -38.12
CA ARG A 89 -23.04 -8.61 -37.05
C ARG A 89 -23.35 -7.92 -35.74
N SER A 90 -24.17 -8.62 -34.96
CA SER A 90 -24.49 -8.34 -33.56
C SER A 90 -23.18 -8.33 -32.75
N GLY A 91 -22.78 -7.15 -32.28
CA GLY A 91 -21.60 -6.97 -31.44
C GLY A 91 -21.88 -7.40 -30.01
N SER A 92 -21.72 -8.68 -29.71
CA SER A 92 -21.50 -9.13 -28.34
C SER A 92 -20.01 -8.97 -28.02
N VAL A 93 -19.68 -8.05 -27.12
CA VAL A 93 -18.35 -7.94 -26.51
C VAL A 93 -18.13 -9.19 -25.67
N SER A 94 -17.38 -10.17 -26.17
CA SER A 94 -16.87 -11.27 -25.36
C SER A 94 -15.67 -10.76 -24.55
N VAL A 95 -15.86 -10.58 -23.25
CA VAL A 95 -14.77 -10.39 -22.28
C VAL A 95 -13.96 -11.67 -22.25
N SER A 96 -12.80 -11.68 -22.90
CA SER A 96 -11.84 -12.77 -22.84
C SER A 96 -11.17 -12.77 -21.47
N LEU A 97 -11.64 -13.66 -20.59
CA LEU A 97 -10.96 -14.09 -19.38
C LEU A 97 -9.68 -14.84 -19.79
N PRO A 98 -8.48 -14.56 -19.26
CA PRO A 98 -7.33 -15.43 -19.49
C PRO A 98 -7.54 -16.74 -18.72
N GLN A 99 -8.05 -17.75 -19.43
CA GLN A 99 -8.13 -19.11 -18.93
C GLN A 99 -6.75 -19.76 -19.14
N SER A 100 -6.01 -19.95 -18.05
CA SER A 100 -4.79 -20.77 -18.04
C SER A 100 -5.16 -22.22 -18.35
N SER A 101 -4.93 -22.63 -19.59
CA SER A 101 -5.00 -24.02 -20.02
C SER A 101 -3.77 -24.77 -19.48
N ALA A 102 -3.94 -25.49 -18.36
CA ALA A 102 -3.06 -26.60 -18.03
C ALA A 102 -3.39 -27.75 -18.98
N ASN A 103 -2.45 -28.13 -19.85
CA ASN A 103 -2.55 -29.36 -20.63
C ASN A 103 -1.48 -30.35 -20.14
N PRO A 104 -1.86 -31.57 -19.71
CA PRO A 104 -0.92 -32.56 -19.21
C PRO A 104 -0.42 -33.49 -20.33
N ASN A 105 0.83 -33.92 -20.19
CA ASN A 105 1.51 -35.05 -20.85
C ASN A 105 1.93 -34.86 -22.32
N ALA A 106 3.24 -34.88 -22.59
CA ALA A 106 3.96 -36.08 -23.01
C ALA A 106 5.45 -35.77 -23.24
N ASP A 107 6.25 -36.81 -23.02
CA ASP A 107 7.71 -36.88 -22.94
C ASP A 107 8.49 -36.57 -24.23
N ASP A 108 9.80 -36.36 -23.99
CA ASP A 108 10.98 -36.58 -24.86
C ASP A 108 11.50 -35.47 -25.81
N ALA A 109 12.76 -35.09 -25.51
CA ALA A 109 13.86 -34.59 -26.38
C ALA A 109 13.64 -33.25 -27.13
N GLU A 110 14.56 -32.28 -27.19
CA GLU A 110 16.03 -32.32 -27.31
C GLU A 110 16.67 -31.01 -26.75
N GLU A 111 17.90 -31.13 -26.22
CA GLU A 111 18.85 -30.03 -26.10
C GLU A 111 19.16 -29.44 -27.47
N THR A 112 19.05 -28.13 -27.64
CA THR A 112 19.89 -27.39 -28.59
C THR A 112 20.11 -25.96 -28.15
N ALA A 113 21.34 -25.52 -28.38
CA ALA A 113 22.03 -24.44 -27.70
C ALA A 113 21.65 -23.01 -28.13
N GLY A 114 21.88 -22.07 -27.21
CA GLY A 114 22.62 -20.84 -27.52
C GLY A 114 21.84 -19.52 -27.51
N GLY A 115 21.97 -18.77 -26.41
CA GLY A 115 21.69 -17.33 -26.36
C GLY A 115 21.94 -16.77 -24.95
N PRO A 116 23.00 -15.98 -24.70
CA PRO A 116 23.27 -15.44 -23.38
C PRO A 116 22.51 -14.12 -23.22
N GLY A 117 21.55 -14.08 -22.30
CA GLY A 117 20.93 -12.84 -21.89
C GLY A 117 19.45 -12.96 -21.61
N ASP A 118 19.09 -13.64 -20.52
CA ASP A 118 17.90 -13.31 -19.73
C ASP A 118 17.96 -14.07 -18.39
N SER A 119 18.70 -13.54 -17.43
CA SER A 119 18.73 -14.05 -16.05
C SER A 119 17.75 -13.29 -15.15
N ASP A 120 17.01 -12.32 -15.68
CA ASP A 120 16.17 -11.40 -14.91
C ASP A 120 14.69 -11.80 -14.96
N ALA A 121 14.21 -12.34 -16.08
CA ALA A 121 12.81 -12.79 -16.20
C ALA A 121 12.48 -14.07 -15.41
N LEU A 122 13.45 -14.93 -15.12
CA LEU A 122 13.24 -16.16 -14.35
C LEU A 122 13.12 -15.91 -12.84
N GLN A 123 13.79 -14.88 -12.31
CA GLN A 123 13.74 -14.54 -10.88
C GLN A 123 12.42 -13.86 -10.49
N VAL A 124 11.87 -13.00 -11.35
CA VAL A 124 10.60 -12.29 -11.09
C VAL A 124 9.38 -13.22 -11.05
N VAL A 125 9.35 -14.25 -11.91
CA VAL A 125 8.27 -15.26 -11.89
C VAL A 125 8.38 -16.15 -10.65
N GLU A 126 9.59 -16.45 -10.21
CA GLU A 126 9.83 -17.26 -9.01
C GLU A 126 9.44 -16.48 -7.74
N ASP A 127 9.88 -15.22 -7.56
CA ASP A 127 9.54 -14.39 -6.40
C ASP A 127 8.03 -14.06 -6.29
N THR A 128 7.37 -13.76 -7.41
CA THR A 128 5.90 -13.57 -7.44
C THR A 128 5.19 -14.85 -7.03
N SER A 129 5.70 -16.02 -7.43
CA SER A 129 5.12 -17.31 -7.08
C SER A 129 5.33 -17.68 -5.61
N TRP A 130 6.43 -17.25 -4.98
CA TRP A 130 6.68 -17.45 -3.55
C TRP A 130 5.75 -16.58 -2.70
N GLN A 131 5.60 -15.30 -3.03
CA GLN A 131 4.68 -14.39 -2.34
C GLN A 131 3.23 -14.88 -2.42
N GLN A 132 2.79 -15.32 -3.62
CA GLN A 132 1.44 -15.87 -3.79
C GLN A 132 1.23 -17.21 -3.06
N LYS A 133 2.27 -18.05 -2.94
CA LYS A 133 2.22 -19.29 -2.14
C LYS A 133 2.20 -19.03 -0.63
N VAL A 134 2.85 -17.96 -0.15
CA VAL A 134 2.83 -17.58 1.27
C VAL A 134 1.47 -17.03 1.66
N VAL A 135 0.93 -16.09 0.88
CA VAL A 135 -0.41 -15.50 1.11
C VAL A 135 -1.49 -16.58 1.15
N THR A 136 -1.47 -17.52 0.19
CA THR A 136 -2.46 -18.62 0.17
C THR A 136 -2.33 -19.58 1.36
N ARG A 137 -1.13 -19.82 1.87
CA ARG A 137 -0.93 -20.65 3.07
C ARG A 137 -1.45 -19.97 4.32
N GLU A 138 -1.25 -18.65 4.44
CA GLU A 138 -1.73 -17.85 5.56
C GLU A 138 -3.26 -17.73 5.55
N GLU A 139 -3.87 -17.44 4.39
CA GLU A 139 -5.33 -17.45 4.21
C GLU A 139 -5.96 -18.77 4.64
N LEU A 140 -5.36 -19.90 4.23
CA LEU A 140 -5.81 -21.23 4.66
C LEU A 140 -5.63 -21.45 6.17
N ALA A 141 -4.60 -20.88 6.79
CA ALA A 141 -4.42 -20.95 8.23
C ALA A 141 -5.52 -20.15 8.96
N PHE A 142 -5.82 -18.93 8.50
CA PHE A 142 -6.88 -18.10 9.08
C PHE A 142 -8.27 -18.72 8.91
N ALA A 143 -8.56 -19.31 7.76
CA ALA A 143 -9.81 -20.02 7.52
C ALA A 143 -10.01 -21.20 8.49
N ARG A 144 -8.94 -21.95 8.79
CA ARG A 144 -8.99 -23.03 9.79
C ARG A 144 -9.22 -22.50 11.20
N VAL A 145 -8.59 -21.39 11.56
CA VAL A 145 -8.78 -20.75 12.88
C VAL A 145 -10.22 -20.26 13.03
N GLU A 146 -10.79 -19.65 11.99
CA GLU A 146 -12.19 -19.22 11.98
C GLU A 146 -13.15 -20.41 12.20
N GLU A 147 -12.93 -21.52 11.49
CA GLU A 147 -13.74 -22.74 11.62
C GLU A 147 -13.60 -23.39 13.01
N ALA A 148 -12.38 -23.44 13.55
CA ALA A 148 -12.11 -23.93 14.89
C ALA A 148 -12.82 -23.08 15.96
N LEU A 149 -12.79 -21.75 15.82
CA LEU A 149 -13.48 -20.83 16.72
C LEU A 149 -15.00 -21.00 16.65
N LYS A 150 -15.58 -21.11 15.44
CA LYS A 150 -17.01 -21.37 15.28
C LYS A 150 -17.43 -22.67 15.95
N THR A 151 -16.63 -23.73 15.79
CA THR A 151 -16.88 -25.03 16.42
C THR A 151 -16.82 -24.92 17.95
N ALA A 152 -15.77 -24.31 18.50
CA ALA A 152 -15.60 -24.15 19.95
C ALA A 152 -16.75 -23.33 20.59
N ILE A 153 -17.24 -22.30 19.88
CA ILE A 153 -18.39 -21.50 20.31
C ILE A 153 -19.68 -22.33 20.31
N GLN A 154 -19.89 -23.16 19.28
CA GLN A 154 -21.08 -24.02 19.16
C GLN A 154 -21.10 -25.17 20.18
N GLU A 155 -19.93 -25.71 20.53
CA GLU A 155 -19.81 -26.77 21.55
C GLU A 155 -20.19 -26.29 22.95
N THR A 156 -20.04 -24.98 23.23
CA THR A 156 -20.37 -24.41 24.52
C THR A 156 -21.80 -23.84 24.51
N PRO A 157 -22.79 -24.47 25.20
CA PRO A 157 -24.21 -24.11 25.08
C PRO A 157 -24.54 -22.67 25.51
N ASP A 158 -23.71 -22.09 26.37
CA ASP A 158 -23.82 -20.69 26.79
C ASP A 158 -23.39 -19.72 25.68
N LEU A 159 -22.32 -20.04 24.93
CA LEU A 159 -21.75 -19.18 23.90
C LEU A 159 -22.52 -19.30 22.58
N ALA A 160 -23.07 -20.48 22.27
CA ALA A 160 -23.90 -20.70 21.08
C ALA A 160 -25.11 -19.74 21.02
N LYS A 161 -25.66 -19.33 22.17
CA LYS A 161 -26.77 -18.35 22.26
C LYS A 161 -26.35 -16.90 21.93
N HIS A 162 -25.05 -16.67 21.80
CA HIS A 162 -24.40 -15.37 21.63
C HIS A 162 -23.53 -15.31 20.37
N GLU A 163 -23.61 -16.31 19.47
CA GLU A 163 -22.91 -16.33 18.18
C GLU A 163 -23.20 -15.07 17.35
N ASP A 164 -24.42 -14.53 17.46
CA ASP A 164 -24.88 -13.35 16.74
C ASP A 164 -24.20 -12.03 17.16
N GLN A 165 -23.37 -12.06 18.20
CA GLN A 165 -22.58 -10.93 18.70
C GLN A 165 -21.11 -11.00 18.26
N ILE A 166 -20.72 -12.07 17.56
CA ILE A 166 -19.33 -12.29 17.14
C ILE A 166 -19.29 -12.24 15.62
N VAL A 167 -18.53 -11.30 15.07
CA VAL A 167 -18.36 -11.15 13.63
C VAL A 167 -16.91 -11.44 13.29
N PHE A 168 -16.71 -12.44 12.42
CA PHE A 168 -15.42 -12.79 11.87
C PHE A 168 -15.29 -12.14 10.48
N GLU A 169 -14.18 -11.45 10.24
CA GLU A 169 -13.90 -10.80 8.97
C GLU A 169 -12.45 -11.13 8.58
N GLN A 170 -12.27 -11.79 7.44
CA GLN A 170 -10.93 -12.00 6.88
C GLN A 170 -10.53 -10.73 6.11
N THR A 171 -9.41 -10.15 6.51
CA THR A 171 -8.83 -8.95 5.90
C THR A 171 -7.44 -9.28 5.36
N PRO A 172 -6.90 -8.48 4.42
CA PRO A 172 -5.52 -8.68 3.95
C PRO A 172 -4.47 -8.63 5.07
N GLU A 173 -4.78 -7.97 6.19
CA GLU A 173 -3.94 -7.87 7.38
C GLU A 173 -4.08 -9.09 8.33
N GLY A 174 -5.05 -9.98 8.07
CA GLY A 174 -5.34 -11.17 8.88
C GLY A 174 -6.81 -11.32 9.31
N LEU A 175 -7.05 -12.14 10.33
CA LEU A 175 -8.39 -12.43 10.85
C LEU A 175 -8.82 -11.38 11.89
N ARG A 176 -9.85 -10.61 11.58
CA ARG A 176 -10.48 -9.67 12.51
C ARG A 176 -11.66 -10.33 13.22
N ILE A 177 -11.66 -10.26 14.55
CA ILE A 177 -12.75 -10.75 15.41
C ILE A 177 -13.39 -9.54 16.09
N GLN A 178 -14.68 -9.31 15.82
CA GLN A 178 -15.43 -8.20 16.40
C GLN A 178 -16.48 -8.73 17.37
N LEU A 179 -16.53 -8.14 18.56
CA LEU A 179 -17.50 -8.46 19.60
C LEU A 179 -18.46 -7.28 19.77
N VAL A 180 -19.75 -7.50 19.50
CA VAL A 180 -20.78 -6.46 19.46
C VAL A 180 -21.76 -6.66 20.60
N ASP A 181 -21.95 -5.64 21.42
CA ASP A 181 -22.96 -5.61 22.49
C ASP A 181 -24.38 -5.45 21.90
N LYS A 182 -25.37 -6.17 22.45
CA LYS A 182 -26.79 -6.05 22.07
C LYS A 182 -27.69 -5.85 23.29
N ASP A 183 -28.84 -5.20 23.05
CA ASP A 183 -29.87 -5.01 24.05
C ASP A 183 -30.31 -6.33 24.72
N ARG A 184 -30.33 -6.31 26.05
CA ARG A 184 -30.58 -7.46 26.95
C ARG A 184 -29.46 -8.52 26.99
N ARG A 185 -28.35 -8.32 26.28
CA ARG A 185 -27.20 -9.24 26.24
C ARG A 185 -25.89 -8.44 26.22
N SER A 186 -25.75 -7.54 27.20
CA SER A 186 -24.57 -6.70 27.31
C SER A 186 -23.37 -7.45 27.84
N MET A 187 -22.18 -7.18 27.29
CA MET A 187 -20.93 -7.84 27.70
C MET A 187 -20.35 -7.24 28.97
N PHE A 188 -20.68 -5.99 29.27
CA PHE A 188 -20.18 -5.23 30.40
C PHE A 188 -21.32 -4.78 31.32
N LYS A 189 -21.05 -4.69 32.62
CA LYS A 189 -22.01 -4.09 33.56
C LYS A 189 -22.22 -2.62 33.21
N ARG A 190 -23.44 -2.13 33.38
CA ARG A 190 -23.79 -0.75 33.04
C ARG A 190 -22.90 0.24 33.81
N GLY A 191 -22.14 1.04 33.06
CA GLY A 191 -21.24 2.06 33.62
C GLY A 191 -20.00 1.49 34.32
N SER A 192 -19.65 0.23 34.11
CA SER A 192 -18.42 -0.38 34.61
C SER A 192 -17.65 -1.05 33.47
N ALA A 193 -16.34 -1.21 33.66
CA ALA A 193 -15.50 -2.04 32.79
C ALA A 193 -15.56 -3.54 33.18
N ASP A 194 -16.32 -3.89 34.23
CA ASP A 194 -16.51 -5.28 34.63
C ASP A 194 -17.35 -6.04 33.61
N MET A 195 -16.82 -7.17 33.16
CA MET A 195 -17.51 -8.05 32.22
C MET A 195 -18.54 -8.95 32.93
N TYR A 196 -19.55 -9.41 32.18
CA TYR A 196 -20.37 -10.54 32.62
C TYR A 196 -19.63 -11.85 32.38
N GLY A 197 -19.93 -12.88 33.18
CA GLY A 197 -19.21 -14.16 33.11
C GLY A 197 -19.30 -14.87 31.76
N PHE A 198 -20.33 -14.63 30.96
CA PHE A 198 -20.37 -15.18 29.59
C PHE A 198 -19.31 -14.54 28.68
N ALA A 199 -19.09 -13.22 28.81
CA ALA A 199 -18.17 -12.48 27.98
C ALA A 199 -16.71 -12.79 28.38
N GLU A 200 -16.47 -13.04 29.67
CA GLU A 200 -15.19 -13.56 30.17
C GLU A 200 -14.88 -14.95 29.57
N ARG A 201 -15.83 -15.88 29.65
CA ARG A 201 -15.69 -17.22 29.03
C ARG A 201 -15.51 -17.16 27.52
N LEU A 202 -16.15 -16.20 26.86
CA LEU A 202 -15.99 -15.99 25.43
C LEU A 202 -14.55 -15.59 25.09
N LEU A 203 -14.00 -14.58 25.78
CA LEU A 203 -12.61 -14.16 25.59
C LEU A 203 -11.61 -15.27 25.94
N GLU A 204 -11.88 -16.05 26.99
CA GLU A 204 -11.05 -17.18 27.37
C GLU A 204 -11.02 -18.26 26.26
N THR A 205 -12.19 -18.54 25.65
CA THR A 205 -12.30 -19.51 24.56
C THR A 205 -11.54 -19.02 23.33
N VAL A 206 -11.69 -17.74 22.97
CA VAL A 206 -10.98 -17.14 21.84
C VAL A 206 -9.47 -17.10 22.08
N GLY A 207 -9.02 -16.80 23.30
CA GLY A 207 -7.60 -16.72 23.64
C GLY A 207 -6.89 -18.06 23.77
N ARG A 208 -7.63 -19.18 23.80
CA ARG A 208 -7.08 -20.54 23.89
C ARG A 208 -6.75 -21.13 22.52
N VAL A 209 -7.42 -20.68 21.47
CA VAL A 209 -7.21 -21.12 20.08
C VAL A 209 -5.98 -20.43 19.51
#